data_AF-A0A9P9DHM8-F1
#
_entry.id   AF-A0A9P9DHM8-F1
#
_cell.length_a   1.000
_cell.length_b   1.000
_cell.length_c   1.000
_cell.angle_alpha   90.00
_cell.angle_beta   90.00
_cell.angle_gamma   90.00
#
_symmetry.space_group_name_H-M   'P 1'
#
loop_
_entity.id
_entity.type
_entity.pdbx_description
1 polymer ?
#
loop_
_entity_poly.entity_id
_entity_poly.type
_entity_poly.pdbx_seq_one_letter_code
_entity_poly.pdbx_strand_id
1 'polypeptide(L)'
;MYNFTATEPDSPPNLVRIIFNRLLSPGSPMGTVLFESVQAFLTILVPIAFYYGWEIYKHNRGAQSVETEDEIAYWRRVWQTPTWSGFWALSERYIFGSAVPWGPWDVTSIKDLWEDQESLHDLLRWGILPMAIRPGGLMSYKVKEFRMGPRGLEWPEYIHSKGRAYIQFIVPYPNGHGTDINPDYDTFRWKFMQCLNALPTNYPVNISISKYNCALEEGEEAPASDASSRPSQVDDDYVPGTNPTGGNLRDLIPEGQMDHFAFFASNPPPSHQPLEVGTRVHHTLQHFFKKPQVIIDGVGLRMIALQSFTRWPEQVMPLVYFSEYAVVHIEARDTEAYRLDQVVRNLAWEAGAIELRSMTQLSDRFARLMQEIPRDARCDLF
;
A
#
# COMPACT_ATOMS: atom_id res chain seq x y z
N MET A 1 -38.56 21.49 -66.75
CA MET A 1 -38.13 20.63 -65.63
C MET A 1 -39.37 20.12 -64.93
N TYR A 2 -39.74 18.86 -65.15
CA TYR A 2 -40.87 18.21 -64.47
C TYR A 2 -40.30 17.31 -63.37
N ASN A 3 -40.66 17.59 -62.12
CA ASN A 3 -40.34 16.73 -60.98
C ASN A 3 -41.35 15.58 -60.93
N PHE A 4 -40.86 14.36 -61.15
CA PHE A 4 -41.60 13.13 -60.88
C PHE A 4 -41.52 12.83 -59.38
N THR A 5 -42.58 13.10 -58.63
CA THR A 5 -42.78 12.55 -57.29
C THR A 5 -43.26 11.11 -57.44
N ALA A 6 -42.39 10.14 -57.13
CA ALA A 6 -42.75 8.75 -57.02
C ALA A 6 -43.66 8.56 -55.79
N THR A 7 -44.94 8.29 -56.03
CA THR A 7 -45.87 7.79 -55.02
C THR A 7 -45.48 6.37 -54.66
N GLU A 8 -45.13 6.12 -53.40
CA GLU A 8 -44.91 4.78 -52.86
C GLU A 8 -46.14 3.90 -53.13
N PRO A 9 -45.95 2.64 -53.57
CA PRO A 9 -47.06 1.72 -53.74
C PRO A 9 -47.65 1.39 -52.37
N ASP A 10 -48.97 1.54 -52.25
CA ASP A 10 -49.77 1.13 -51.10
C ASP A 10 -49.39 -0.30 -50.68
N SER A 11 -48.59 -0.42 -49.62
CA SER A 11 -48.29 -1.71 -49.01
C SER A 11 -49.61 -2.34 -48.58
N PRO A 12 -49.96 -3.57 -48.99
CA PRO A 12 -51.23 -4.17 -48.60
C PRO A 12 -51.32 -4.17 -47.08
N PRO A 13 -52.50 -3.86 -46.51
CA PRO A 13 -52.68 -3.83 -45.07
C PRO A 13 -52.21 -5.18 -44.54
N ASN A 14 -51.10 -5.14 -43.81
CA ASN A 14 -50.35 -6.33 -43.44
C ASN A 14 -51.23 -7.10 -42.47
N LEU A 15 -52.07 -7.98 -43.02
CA LEU A 15 -53.20 -8.62 -42.35
C LEU A 15 -52.71 -9.42 -41.14
N VAL A 16 -51.48 -9.92 -41.23
CA VAL A 16 -50.69 -10.48 -40.14
C VAL A 16 -50.53 -9.49 -38.98
N ARG A 17 -50.14 -8.24 -39.23
CA ARG A 17 -49.97 -7.20 -38.19
C ARG A 17 -51.30 -6.80 -37.54
N ILE A 18 -52.39 -6.77 -38.31
CA ILE A 18 -53.73 -6.48 -37.77
C ILE A 18 -54.21 -7.62 -36.86
N ILE A 19 -54.03 -8.87 -37.30
CA ILE A 19 -54.34 -10.05 -36.48
C ILE A 19 -53.46 -10.08 -35.22
N PHE A 20 -52.17 -9.81 -35.35
CA PHE A 20 -51.24 -9.78 -34.21
C PHE A 20 -51.62 -8.71 -33.19
N ASN A 21 -51.94 -7.49 -33.63
CA ASN A 21 -52.35 -6.40 -32.76
C ASN A 21 -53.71 -6.65 -32.07
N ARG A 22 -54.63 -7.39 -32.72
CA ARG A 22 -55.90 -7.79 -32.09
C ARG A 22 -55.75 -8.94 -31.11
N LEU A 23 -54.84 -9.87 -31.36
CA LEU A 23 -54.57 -10.97 -30.43
C LEU A 23 -53.83 -10.50 -29.17
N LEU A 24 -52.97 -9.48 -29.32
CA LEU A 24 -52.20 -8.87 -28.24
C LEU A 24 -52.88 -7.67 -27.58
N SER A 25 -54.14 -7.37 -27.91
CA SER A 25 -54.83 -6.24 -27.28
C SER A 25 -55.11 -6.53 -25.80
N PRO A 26 -54.86 -5.55 -24.91
CA PRO A 26 -55.13 -5.71 -23.48
C PRO A 26 -56.62 -5.99 -23.26
N GLY A 27 -56.92 -7.13 -22.63
CA GLY A 27 -58.28 -7.60 -22.35
C GLY A 27 -58.77 -8.78 -23.20
N SER A 28 -58.00 -9.25 -24.20
CA SER A 28 -58.34 -10.49 -24.89
C SER A 28 -58.03 -11.72 -24.00
N PRO A 29 -58.89 -12.76 -23.97
CA PRO A 29 -58.63 -13.98 -23.20
C PRO A 29 -57.41 -14.75 -23.71
N MET A 30 -57.07 -14.59 -24.99
CA MET A 30 -55.87 -15.22 -25.57
C MET A 30 -54.59 -14.45 -25.17
N GLY A 31 -54.66 -13.13 -25.07
CA GLY A 31 -53.56 -12.28 -24.63
C GLY A 31 -53.20 -12.48 -23.15
N THR A 32 -54.20 -12.70 -22.30
CA THR A 32 -53.97 -13.02 -20.87
C THR A 32 -53.26 -14.36 -20.69
N VAL A 33 -53.69 -15.42 -21.38
CA VAL A 33 -53.03 -16.74 -21.33
C VAL A 33 -51.59 -16.68 -21.87
N LEU A 34 -51.36 -15.97 -22.97
CA LEU A 34 -50.00 -15.78 -23.50
C LEU A 34 -49.12 -14.98 -22.53
N PHE A 35 -49.67 -13.92 -21.92
CA PHE A 35 -48.95 -13.10 -20.95
C PHE A 35 -48.56 -13.91 -19.70
N GLU A 36 -49.49 -14.68 -19.12
CA GLU A 36 -49.22 -15.55 -17.97
C GLU A 36 -48.20 -16.64 -18.30
N SER A 37 -48.28 -17.22 -19.50
CA SER A 37 -47.33 -18.25 -19.95
C SER A 37 -45.92 -17.68 -20.13
N VAL A 38 -45.80 -16.50 -20.74
CA VAL A 38 -44.51 -15.80 -20.91
C VAL A 38 -43.96 -15.38 -19.54
N GLN A 39 -44.80 -14.86 -18.66
CA GLN A 39 -44.40 -14.49 -17.30
C GLN A 39 -43.90 -15.71 -16.52
N ALA A 40 -44.63 -16.82 -16.52
CA ALA A 40 -44.22 -18.06 -15.87
C ALA A 40 -42.89 -18.60 -16.43
N PHE A 41 -42.73 -18.58 -17.76
CA PHE A 41 -41.49 -18.97 -18.42
C PHE A 41 -40.31 -18.08 -18.00
N LEU A 42 -40.46 -16.75 -18.01
CA LEU A 42 -39.41 -15.83 -17.58
C LEU A 42 -39.09 -15.98 -16.09
N THR A 43 -40.10 -16.24 -15.26
CA THR A 43 -39.92 -16.45 -13.80
C THR A 43 -39.07 -17.69 -13.51
N ILE A 44 -39.11 -18.71 -14.37
CA ILE A 44 -38.29 -19.93 -14.25
C ILE A 44 -36.94 -19.76 -14.95
N LEU A 45 -36.91 -19.18 -16.16
CA LEU A 45 -35.70 -19.10 -16.97
C LEU A 45 -34.67 -18.12 -16.40
N VAL A 46 -35.10 -16.99 -15.82
CA VAL A 46 -34.18 -15.98 -15.28
C VAL A 46 -33.36 -16.52 -14.10
N PRO A 47 -33.94 -17.18 -13.07
CA PRO A 47 -33.15 -17.81 -12.01
C PRO A 47 -32.21 -18.91 -12.50
N ILE A 48 -32.65 -19.71 -13.49
CA ILE A 48 -31.82 -20.77 -14.08
C ILE A 48 -30.62 -20.16 -14.81
N ALA A 49 -30.85 -19.15 -15.66
CA ALA A 49 -29.79 -18.45 -16.37
C ALA A 49 -28.84 -17.71 -15.40
N PHE A 50 -29.38 -17.13 -14.33
CA PHE A 50 -28.61 -16.51 -13.26
C PHE A 50 -27.74 -17.54 -12.52
N TYR A 51 -28.30 -18.70 -12.17
CA TYR A 51 -27.59 -19.80 -11.51
C TYR A 51 -26.44 -20.34 -12.38
N TYR A 52 -26.71 -20.70 -13.64
CA TYR A 52 -25.67 -21.19 -14.55
C TYR A 52 -24.65 -20.10 -14.90
N GLY A 53 -25.09 -18.85 -15.08
CA GLY A 53 -24.20 -17.72 -15.28
C GLY A 53 -23.28 -17.48 -14.07
N TRP A 54 -23.80 -17.65 -12.85
CA TRP A 54 -23.04 -17.58 -11.61
C TRP A 54 -22.05 -18.73 -11.47
N GLU A 55 -22.44 -19.97 -11.77
CA GLU A 55 -21.54 -21.13 -11.73
C GLU A 55 -20.43 -21.04 -12.78
N ILE A 56 -20.75 -20.63 -14.01
CA ILE A 56 -19.73 -20.36 -15.05
C ILE A 56 -18.81 -19.21 -14.62
N TYR A 57 -19.37 -18.15 -14.04
CA TYR A 57 -18.58 -17.04 -13.52
C TYR A 57 -17.65 -17.50 -12.40
N LYS A 58 -18.14 -18.27 -11.43
CA LYS A 58 -17.37 -18.84 -10.33
C LYS A 58 -16.28 -19.77 -10.87
N HIS A 59 -16.59 -20.60 -11.87
CA HIS A 59 -15.64 -21.51 -12.47
C HIS A 59 -14.56 -20.77 -13.28
N ASN A 60 -14.91 -19.74 -14.04
CA ASN A 60 -13.96 -18.91 -14.79
C ASN A 60 -13.11 -18.03 -13.87
N ARG A 61 -13.67 -17.53 -12.78
CA ARG A 61 -12.93 -16.77 -11.76
C ARG A 61 -12.01 -17.69 -10.95
N GLY A 62 -12.45 -18.92 -10.69
CA GLY A 62 -11.60 -20.00 -10.19
C GLY A 62 -10.47 -20.27 -11.17
N ALA A 63 -10.76 -20.53 -12.44
CA ALA A 63 -9.77 -20.87 -13.47
C ALA A 63 -8.77 -19.73 -13.79
N GLN A 64 -9.15 -18.46 -13.64
CA GLN A 64 -8.24 -17.32 -13.77
C GLN A 64 -7.40 -17.03 -12.52
N SER A 65 -7.64 -17.71 -11.40
CA SER A 65 -6.89 -17.53 -10.16
C SER A 65 -6.45 -18.83 -9.51
N VAL A 66 -6.47 -19.96 -10.23
CA VAL A 66 -5.70 -21.13 -9.84
C VAL A 66 -4.23 -20.87 -10.20
N GLU A 67 -3.64 -19.84 -9.59
CA GLU A 67 -2.29 -20.04 -9.06
C GLU A 67 -2.44 -21.31 -8.23
N THR A 68 -1.80 -22.40 -8.66
CA THR A 68 -1.90 -23.65 -7.93
C THR A 68 -1.49 -23.38 -6.48
N GLU A 69 -2.18 -23.99 -5.52
CA GLU A 69 -1.84 -23.84 -4.10
C GLU A 69 -0.35 -24.10 -3.85
N ASP A 70 0.25 -24.99 -4.66
CA ASP A 70 1.67 -25.27 -4.76
C ASP A 70 2.52 -24.05 -5.21
N GLU A 71 2.07 -23.26 -6.18
CA GLU A 71 2.73 -22.04 -6.65
C GLU A 71 2.70 -20.95 -5.58
N ILE A 72 1.55 -20.76 -4.92
CA ILE A 72 1.42 -19.83 -3.79
C ILE A 72 2.33 -20.29 -2.64
N ALA A 73 2.35 -21.59 -2.32
CA ALA A 73 3.23 -22.14 -1.28
C ALA A 73 4.71 -22.00 -1.65
N TYR A 74 5.06 -22.12 -2.93
CA TYR A 74 6.41 -21.82 -3.42
C TYR A 74 6.78 -20.36 -3.20
N TRP A 75 5.98 -19.41 -3.69
CA TRP A 75 6.28 -17.99 -3.52
C TRP A 75 6.29 -17.57 -2.05
N ARG A 76 5.39 -18.11 -1.22
CA ARG A 76 5.40 -17.92 0.23
C ARG A 76 6.74 -18.30 0.85
N ARG A 77 7.37 -19.41 0.42
CA ARG A 77 8.72 -19.80 0.86
C ARG A 77 9.80 -18.86 0.33
N VAL A 78 9.71 -18.42 -0.94
CA VAL A 78 10.67 -17.47 -1.53
C VAL A 78 10.67 -16.12 -0.80
N TRP A 79 9.49 -15.64 -0.39
CA TRP A 79 9.32 -14.43 0.42
C TRP A 79 9.85 -14.57 1.86
N GLN A 80 10.26 -15.76 2.30
CA GLN A 80 10.98 -15.97 3.57
C GLN A 80 12.49 -15.67 3.46
N THR A 81 12.91 -14.93 2.43
CA THR A 81 14.30 -14.48 2.26
C THR A 81 14.83 -13.82 3.53
N PRO A 82 16.03 -14.19 4.03
CA PRO A 82 16.64 -13.60 5.21
C PRO A 82 17.42 -12.32 4.91
N THR A 83 17.53 -11.92 3.63
CA THR A 83 18.30 -10.74 3.22
C THR A 83 17.42 -9.65 2.63
N TRP A 84 17.75 -8.40 2.94
CA TRP A 84 17.10 -7.22 2.37
C TRP A 84 17.27 -7.12 0.86
N SER A 85 18.43 -7.50 0.32
CA SER A 85 18.65 -7.54 -1.13
C SER A 85 17.68 -8.49 -1.85
N GLY A 86 17.49 -9.69 -1.32
CA GLY A 86 16.50 -10.64 -1.83
C GLY A 86 15.07 -10.11 -1.70
N PHE A 87 14.74 -9.50 -0.56
CA PHE A 87 13.42 -8.91 -0.33
C PHE A 87 13.11 -7.78 -1.31
N TRP A 88 14.07 -6.89 -1.59
CA TRP A 88 13.90 -5.81 -2.55
C TRP A 88 13.80 -6.29 -3.98
N ALA A 89 14.63 -7.25 -4.38
CA ALA A 89 14.53 -7.85 -5.70
C ALA A 89 13.16 -8.52 -5.94
N LEU A 90 12.61 -9.19 -4.91
CA LEU A 90 11.25 -9.76 -4.97
C LEU A 90 10.18 -8.66 -5.03
N SER A 91 10.33 -7.61 -4.23
CA SER A 91 9.41 -6.46 -4.20
C SER A 91 9.36 -5.72 -5.54
N GLU A 92 10.51 -5.44 -6.14
CA GLU A 92 10.63 -4.81 -7.46
C GLU A 92 9.97 -5.68 -8.53
N ARG A 93 10.25 -6.99 -8.55
CA ARG A 93 9.60 -7.92 -9.50
C ARG A 93 8.12 -8.10 -9.25
N TYR A 94 7.63 -7.97 -8.02
CA TYR A 94 6.21 -8.04 -7.70
C TYR A 94 5.46 -6.77 -8.10
N ILE A 95 6.09 -5.60 -7.92
CA ILE A 95 5.52 -4.29 -8.25
C ILE A 95 5.56 -4.03 -9.76
N PHE A 96 6.65 -4.37 -10.46
CA PHE A 96 6.81 -4.04 -11.88
C PHE A 96 6.70 -5.23 -12.83
N GLY A 97 6.91 -6.44 -12.33
CA GLY A 97 7.02 -7.63 -13.15
C GLY A 97 5.76 -8.50 -13.16
N SER A 98 5.68 -9.35 -14.17
CA SER A 98 4.79 -10.51 -14.20
C SER A 98 5.44 -11.77 -13.61
N ALA A 99 6.75 -11.73 -13.34
CA ALA A 99 7.53 -12.91 -12.93
C ALA A 99 7.23 -13.36 -11.50
N VAL A 100 6.77 -12.44 -10.64
CA VAL A 100 6.32 -12.74 -9.28
C VAL A 100 4.83 -12.43 -9.25
N PRO A 101 3.95 -13.43 -9.46
CA PRO A 101 2.50 -13.21 -9.51
C PRO A 101 1.92 -12.92 -8.12
N TRP A 102 2.61 -13.36 -7.07
CA TRP A 102 2.14 -13.34 -5.70
C TRP A 102 3.08 -12.59 -4.74
N GLY A 103 2.52 -11.82 -3.81
CA GLY A 103 3.26 -11.12 -2.76
C GLY A 103 2.46 -10.95 -1.46
N PRO A 104 3.14 -10.59 -0.36
CA PRO A 104 2.54 -10.62 0.97
C PRO A 104 1.59 -9.45 1.25
N TRP A 105 1.70 -8.33 0.53
CA TRP A 105 0.78 -7.19 0.62
C TRP A 105 0.13 -6.87 -0.72
N ASP A 106 -0.89 -6.02 -0.71
CA ASP A 106 -1.56 -5.58 -1.93
C ASP A 106 -0.83 -4.41 -2.61
N VAL A 107 -0.32 -4.62 -3.82
CA VAL A 107 0.39 -3.59 -4.60
C VAL A 107 -0.50 -2.86 -5.60
N THR A 108 -1.77 -3.25 -5.75
CA THR A 108 -2.67 -2.68 -6.77
C THR A 108 -2.78 -1.17 -6.65
N SER A 109 -2.93 -0.63 -5.44
CA SER A 109 -2.99 0.83 -5.27
C SER A 109 -1.72 1.53 -5.76
N ILE A 110 -0.55 0.92 -5.58
CA ILE A 110 0.74 1.52 -6.00
C ILE A 110 0.84 1.48 -7.53
N LYS A 111 0.54 0.33 -8.14
CA LYS A 111 0.57 0.15 -9.59
C LYS A 111 -0.36 1.14 -10.31
N ASP A 112 -1.56 1.30 -9.80
CA ASP A 112 -2.62 2.06 -10.47
C ASP A 112 -2.51 3.58 -10.25
N LEU A 113 -1.97 4.01 -9.11
CA LEU A 113 -2.00 5.43 -8.70
C LEU A 113 -0.62 6.11 -8.80
N TRP A 114 0.47 5.36 -8.90
CA TRP A 114 1.79 5.94 -9.07
C TRP A 114 2.04 6.27 -10.55
N GLU A 115 2.01 7.55 -10.92
CA GLU A 115 2.09 7.93 -12.33
C GLU A 115 3.50 7.74 -12.91
N ASP A 116 4.54 8.15 -12.17
CA ASP A 116 5.93 8.07 -12.61
C ASP A 116 6.58 6.75 -12.17
N GLN A 117 6.45 5.72 -13.00
CA GLN A 117 6.99 4.39 -12.74
C GLN A 117 8.52 4.36 -12.60
N GLU A 118 9.25 5.29 -13.25
CA GLU A 118 10.71 5.37 -13.09
C GLU A 118 11.08 5.81 -11.67
N SER A 119 10.38 6.83 -11.14
CA SER A 119 10.62 7.29 -9.77
C SER A 119 10.30 6.21 -8.73
N LEU A 120 9.27 5.41 -8.96
CA LEU A 120 8.93 4.28 -8.09
C LEU A 120 10.04 3.23 -8.10
N HIS A 121 10.59 2.94 -9.28
CA HIS A 121 11.65 1.96 -9.44
C HIS A 121 12.94 2.43 -8.75
N ASP A 122 13.27 3.71 -8.90
CA ASP A 122 14.40 4.33 -8.21
C ASP A 122 14.22 4.28 -6.67
N LEU A 123 13.03 4.57 -6.14
CA LEU A 123 12.74 4.45 -4.69
C LEU A 123 12.94 3.02 -4.16
N LEU A 124 12.46 2.01 -4.88
CA LEU A 124 12.65 0.61 -4.50
C LEU A 124 14.14 0.24 -4.46
N ARG A 125 14.92 0.71 -5.44
CA ARG A 125 16.37 0.50 -5.50
C ARG A 125 17.11 1.18 -4.35
N TRP A 126 16.60 2.31 -3.87
CA TRP A 126 17.11 2.96 -2.66
C TRP A 126 16.62 2.33 -1.35
N GLY A 127 15.87 1.23 -1.43
CA GLY A 127 15.34 0.50 -0.28
C GLY A 127 14.22 1.26 0.43
N ILE A 128 13.46 2.09 -0.29
CA ILE A 128 12.23 2.72 0.18
C ILE A 128 11.08 1.99 -0.51
N LEU A 129 10.30 1.21 0.24
CA LEU A 129 9.21 0.41 -0.32
C LEU A 129 7.85 1.03 -0.05
N PRO A 130 7.15 1.52 -1.08
CA PRO A 130 5.76 1.90 -0.95
C PRO A 130 4.91 0.68 -0.62
N MET A 131 4.02 0.85 0.35
CA MET A 131 3.09 -0.18 0.83
C MET A 131 1.66 0.14 0.42
N ALA A 132 1.29 1.42 0.46
CA ALA A 132 -0.04 1.86 0.11
C ALA A 132 0.00 3.33 -0.35
N ILE A 133 -0.87 3.65 -1.30
CA ILE A 133 -1.15 5.02 -1.72
C ILE A 133 -2.65 5.18 -1.87
N ARG A 134 -3.18 6.29 -1.39
CA ARG A 134 -4.60 6.64 -1.53
C ARG A 134 -4.68 8.09 -2.01
N PRO A 135 -5.40 8.38 -3.11
CA PRO A 135 -5.63 9.74 -3.52
C PRO A 135 -6.57 10.42 -2.52
N GLY A 136 -6.34 11.71 -2.28
CA GLY A 136 -7.27 12.55 -1.53
C GLY A 136 -8.48 12.92 -2.37
N GLY A 137 -9.48 13.54 -1.73
CA GLY A 137 -10.64 14.06 -2.43
C GLY A 137 -11.96 13.68 -1.77
N LEU A 138 -13.02 14.18 -2.41
CA LEU A 138 -14.35 13.61 -2.28
C LEU A 138 -14.39 12.33 -3.11
N MET A 139 -14.10 11.20 -2.45
CA MET A 139 -14.53 9.92 -2.99
C MET A 139 -16.06 9.92 -2.89
N SER A 140 -16.72 10.07 -4.04
CA SER A 140 -18.19 10.05 -4.13
C SER A 140 -18.69 8.64 -4.44
N TYR A 141 -17.84 7.81 -5.07
CA TYR A 141 -18.16 6.46 -5.48
C TYR A 141 -16.91 5.58 -5.46
N LYS A 142 -17.06 4.33 -5.03
CA LYS A 142 -16.15 3.23 -5.28
C LYS A 142 -16.84 2.35 -6.30
N VAL A 143 -16.33 2.28 -7.53
CA VAL A 143 -16.91 1.35 -8.52
C VAL A 143 -16.55 -0.05 -8.06
N LYS A 144 -17.54 -0.83 -7.65
CA LYS A 144 -17.35 -2.26 -7.44
C LYS A 144 -17.68 -2.90 -8.77
N GLU A 145 -16.66 -3.41 -9.46
CA GLU A 145 -16.89 -4.24 -10.65
C GLU A 145 -17.66 -5.49 -10.23
N PHE A 146 -18.98 -5.45 -10.41
CA PHE A 146 -19.81 -6.63 -10.29
C PHE A 146 -19.87 -7.30 -11.67
N ARG A 147 -18.88 -8.14 -11.96
CA ARG A 147 -18.88 -8.92 -13.19
C ARG A 147 -19.94 -10.01 -13.09
N MET A 148 -21.14 -9.74 -13.59
CA MET A 148 -22.16 -10.75 -13.81
C MET A 148 -22.32 -11.01 -15.31
N GLY A 149 -21.61 -12.02 -15.81
CA GLY A 149 -21.60 -12.39 -17.23
C GLY A 149 -20.60 -11.62 -18.11
N PRO A 150 -20.64 -11.79 -19.45
CA PRO A 150 -19.68 -11.21 -20.39
C PRO A 150 -19.80 -9.69 -20.57
N ARG A 151 -20.86 -9.08 -20.03
CA ARG A 151 -21.03 -7.64 -19.92
C ARG A 151 -20.99 -7.30 -18.44
N GLY A 152 -19.81 -6.93 -17.93
CA GLY A 152 -19.68 -6.51 -16.54
C GLY A 152 -20.64 -5.36 -16.25
N LEU A 153 -21.49 -5.50 -15.23
CA LEU A 153 -22.37 -4.42 -14.80
C LEU A 153 -21.68 -3.73 -13.62
N GLU A 154 -21.15 -2.55 -13.86
CA GLU A 154 -20.51 -1.76 -12.83
C GLU A 154 -21.60 -1.11 -11.95
N TRP A 155 -21.73 -1.59 -10.71
CA TRP A 155 -22.58 -0.93 -9.72
C TRP A 155 -21.72 0.06 -8.94
N PRO A 156 -21.97 1.38 -9.04
CA PRO A 156 -21.29 2.35 -8.21
C PRO A 156 -21.71 2.13 -6.75
N GLU A 157 -20.78 1.75 -5.89
CA GLU A 157 -20.99 1.78 -4.44
C GLU A 157 -20.69 3.22 -3.99
N TYR A 158 -21.74 3.99 -3.70
CA TYR A 158 -21.61 5.37 -3.22
C TYR A 158 -21.05 5.36 -1.80
N ILE A 159 -19.72 5.46 -1.68
CA ILE A 159 -19.05 5.70 -0.42
C ILE A 159 -18.73 7.19 -0.41
N HIS A 160 -19.53 8.00 0.30
CA HIS A 160 -19.24 9.41 0.50
C HIS A 160 -18.23 9.54 1.64
N SER A 161 -16.95 9.31 1.35
CA SER A 161 -15.89 9.54 2.32
C SER A 161 -14.98 10.65 1.81
N LYS A 162 -14.98 11.78 2.50
CA LYS A 162 -13.90 12.76 2.37
C LYS A 162 -12.65 12.11 2.96
N GLY A 163 -11.72 11.73 2.10
CA GLY A 163 -10.45 11.13 2.48
C GLY A 163 -9.31 12.11 2.24
N ARG A 164 -8.35 12.15 3.15
CA ARG A 164 -7.05 12.77 2.89
C ARG A 164 -6.21 11.84 2.03
N ALA A 165 -5.43 12.45 1.13
CA ALA A 165 -4.41 11.72 0.40
C ALA A 165 -3.40 11.17 1.39
N TYR A 166 -2.93 9.94 1.20
CA TYR A 166 -1.78 9.46 1.95
C TYR A 166 -0.92 8.52 1.12
N ILE A 167 0.34 8.41 1.54
CA ILE A 167 1.29 7.42 1.08
C ILE A 167 1.97 6.81 2.31
N GLN A 168 2.18 5.50 2.26
CA GLN A 168 2.88 4.74 3.30
C GLN A 168 4.02 3.97 2.67
N PHE A 169 5.18 4.01 3.32
CA PHE A 169 6.34 3.25 2.89
C PHE A 169 7.14 2.70 4.07
N ILE A 170 7.92 1.67 3.79
CA ILE A 170 8.85 1.04 4.72
C ILE A 170 10.26 1.44 4.33
N VAL A 171 11.03 1.84 5.33
CA VAL A 171 12.44 2.16 5.18
C VAL A 171 13.20 1.35 6.23
N PRO A 172 14.16 0.50 5.86
CA PRO A 172 15.06 -0.12 6.81
C PRO A 172 15.81 0.96 7.60
N TYR A 173 15.78 0.87 8.93
CA TYR A 173 16.30 1.92 9.80
C TYR A 173 16.67 1.36 11.17
N PRO A 174 17.80 1.76 11.78
CA PRO A 174 18.79 2.72 11.29
C PRO A 174 19.79 2.11 10.30
N ASN A 175 20.05 0.81 10.39
CA ASN A 175 20.99 0.09 9.55
C ASN A 175 20.22 -0.91 8.69
N GLY A 176 20.01 -0.54 7.43
CA GLY A 176 19.10 -1.26 6.55
C GLY A 176 19.67 -2.51 5.92
N HIS A 177 20.98 -2.73 6.06
CA HIS A 177 21.66 -3.93 5.63
C HIS A 177 22.64 -4.31 6.73
N GLY A 178 22.50 -5.51 7.29
CA GLY A 178 23.44 -6.01 8.30
C GLY A 178 24.86 -6.14 7.73
N THR A 179 25.21 -7.31 7.20
CA THR A 179 26.55 -7.59 6.63
C THR A 179 26.72 -7.15 5.17
N ASP A 180 25.62 -6.95 4.42
CA ASP A 180 25.63 -6.53 3.01
C ASP A 180 25.50 -5.00 2.89
N ILE A 181 26.39 -4.27 3.58
CA ILE A 181 26.35 -2.81 3.68
C ILE A 181 26.71 -2.23 2.32
N ASN A 182 25.72 -1.65 1.63
CA ASN A 182 26.00 -0.63 0.63
C ASN A 182 25.90 0.74 1.33
N PRO A 183 27.05 1.32 1.73
CA PRO A 183 27.08 2.52 2.56
C PRO A 183 26.43 3.73 1.88
N ASP A 184 26.38 3.75 0.55
CA ASP A 184 25.79 4.84 -0.22
C ASP A 184 24.26 4.85 -0.05
N TYR A 185 23.61 3.67 -0.09
CA TYR A 185 22.17 3.56 0.14
C TYR A 185 21.78 3.84 1.59
N ASP A 186 22.59 3.41 2.57
CA ASP A 186 22.36 3.73 3.98
C ASP A 186 22.47 5.25 4.24
N THR A 187 23.52 5.87 3.70
CA THR A 187 23.73 7.32 3.81
C THR A 187 22.55 8.09 3.20
N PHE A 188 22.08 7.65 2.04
CA PHE A 188 20.92 8.25 1.40
C PHE A 188 19.63 8.07 2.21
N ARG A 189 19.32 6.85 2.67
CA ARG A 189 18.13 6.59 3.48
C ARG A 189 18.14 7.43 4.76
N TRP A 190 19.31 7.54 5.40
CA TRP A 190 19.48 8.40 6.55
C TRP A 190 19.18 9.87 6.23
N LYS A 191 19.77 10.42 5.16
CA LYS A 191 19.47 11.79 4.69
C LYS A 191 18.00 11.97 4.34
N PHE A 192 17.38 10.99 3.69
CA PHE A 192 15.96 11.02 3.36
C PHE A 192 15.08 11.08 4.61
N MET A 193 15.39 10.26 5.62
CA MET A 193 14.72 10.33 6.93
C MET A 193 14.99 11.65 7.65
N GLN A 194 16.17 12.27 7.50
CA GLN A 194 16.44 13.61 8.02
C GLN A 194 15.61 14.67 7.31
N CYS A 195 15.50 14.63 5.97
CA CYS A 195 14.64 15.53 5.19
C CYS A 195 13.19 15.44 5.65
N LEU A 196 12.67 14.22 5.87
CA LEU A 196 11.32 14.00 6.38
C LEU A 196 11.11 14.62 7.77
N ASN A 197 12.08 14.51 8.67
CA ASN A 197 12.01 15.10 10.01
C ASN A 197 12.23 16.62 10.03
N ALA A 198 12.97 17.15 9.06
CA ALA A 198 13.28 18.58 8.94
C ALA A 198 12.16 19.39 8.27
N LEU A 199 11.12 18.72 7.76
CA LEU A 199 10.02 19.40 7.10
C LEU A 199 9.32 20.39 8.04
N PRO A 200 9.06 21.63 7.59
CA PRO A 200 8.42 22.63 8.43
C PRO A 200 7.05 22.17 8.91
N THR A 201 6.68 22.54 10.14
CA THR A 201 5.34 22.27 10.70
C THR A 201 4.20 22.92 9.91
N ASN A 202 4.50 23.76 8.93
CA ASN A 202 3.59 24.45 8.04
C ASN A 202 3.58 23.86 6.61
N TYR A 203 4.30 22.75 6.38
CA TYR A 203 4.21 22.01 5.12
C TYR A 203 2.79 21.41 4.94
N PRO A 204 2.26 21.29 3.70
CA PRO A 204 0.90 20.79 3.44
C PRO A 204 0.66 19.31 3.76
N VAL A 205 1.63 18.63 4.39
CA VAL A 205 1.54 17.23 4.77
C VAL A 205 1.85 17.05 6.24
N ASN A 206 1.25 16.02 6.84
CA ASN A 206 1.62 15.50 8.14
C ASN A 206 2.47 14.25 7.92
N ILE A 207 3.53 14.13 8.70
CA ILE A 207 4.46 13.00 8.65
C ILE A 207 4.45 12.33 9.99
N SER A 208 4.25 11.01 9.98
CA SER A 208 4.41 10.16 11.15
C SER A 208 5.41 9.06 10.82
N ILE A 209 6.40 8.89 11.69
CA ILE A 209 7.46 7.90 11.56
C ILE A 209 7.36 6.99 12.77
N SER A 210 7.04 5.73 12.53
CA SER A 210 6.95 4.69 13.56
C SER A 210 8.13 3.74 13.39
N LYS A 211 9.00 3.65 14.40
CA LYS A 211 10.14 2.74 14.40
C LYS A 211 9.72 1.43 15.06
N TYR A 212 10.02 0.31 14.41
CA TYR A 212 9.70 -1.02 14.91
C TYR A 212 10.97 -1.82 15.10
N ASN A 213 11.07 -2.47 16.26
CA ASN A 213 12.00 -3.55 16.53
C ASN A 213 11.19 -4.75 17.04
N CYS A 214 10.76 -5.59 16.10
CA CYS A 214 9.89 -6.73 16.40
C CYS A 214 10.58 -7.78 17.30
N ALA A 215 11.92 -7.83 17.36
CA ALA A 215 12.63 -8.77 18.23
C ALA A 215 12.55 -8.40 19.72
N LEU A 216 12.26 -7.14 20.07
CA LEU A 216 12.18 -6.69 21.46
C LEU A 216 10.78 -6.82 22.06
N GLU A 217 9.73 -6.80 21.24
CA GLU A 217 8.33 -6.81 21.73
C GLU A 217 7.91 -8.15 22.34
N GLU A 218 8.49 -9.28 21.93
CA GLU A 218 8.16 -10.61 22.49
C GLU A 218 8.87 -10.92 23.81
N GLY A 219 9.88 -10.14 24.21
CA GLY A 219 10.65 -10.36 25.44
C GLY A 219 10.19 -9.55 26.65
N GLU A 220 9.31 -8.57 26.45
CA GLU A 220 8.91 -7.59 27.46
C GLU A 220 7.49 -7.84 28.01
N GLU A 221 7.09 -9.11 28.15
CA GLU A 221 6.15 -9.44 29.23
C GLU A 221 6.86 -9.12 30.55
N ALA A 222 6.64 -7.89 31.03
CA ALA A 222 7.14 -7.41 32.30
C ALA A 222 6.94 -8.52 33.33
N PRO A 223 8.00 -9.02 34.01
CA PRO A 223 7.83 -10.02 35.03
C PRO A 223 6.78 -9.47 35.99
N ALA A 224 5.68 -10.20 36.15
CA ALA A 224 4.65 -9.87 37.12
C ALA A 224 5.38 -9.57 38.42
N SER A 225 5.27 -8.33 38.89
CA SER A 225 6.03 -7.85 40.04
C SER A 225 5.59 -8.66 41.26
N ASP A 226 6.29 -9.75 41.52
CA ASP A 226 6.15 -10.53 42.73
C ASP A 226 6.75 -9.70 43.85
N ALA A 227 5.89 -8.88 44.44
CA ALA A 227 6.17 -8.06 45.59
C ALA A 227 6.29 -8.94 46.84
N SER A 228 7.26 -9.85 46.90
CA SER A 228 7.57 -10.60 48.11
C SER A 228 8.89 -11.36 48.05
N SER A 229 10.02 -10.66 48.06
CA SER A 229 11.25 -11.19 48.70
C SER A 229 12.36 -10.15 48.80
N ARG A 230 12.44 -9.50 49.97
CA ARG A 230 13.70 -9.02 50.54
C ARG A 230 14.33 -10.22 51.28
N PRO A 231 15.60 -10.55 51.04
CA PRO A 231 16.62 -10.30 52.08
C PRO A 231 17.97 -9.91 51.44
N SER A 232 18.63 -8.84 51.90
CA SER A 232 19.63 -8.80 52.98
C SER A 232 21.00 -8.49 52.40
N GLN A 233 21.49 -7.31 52.77
CA GLN A 233 22.87 -6.84 52.73
C GLN A 233 23.89 -7.94 53.02
N VAL A 234 24.89 -8.03 52.14
CA VAL A 234 26.25 -8.45 52.50
C VAL A 234 27.19 -7.46 51.83
N ASP A 235 27.86 -6.68 52.66
CA ASP A 235 29.07 -5.92 52.33
C ASP A 235 30.23 -6.92 52.12
N ASP A 236 31.10 -6.67 51.13
CA ASP A 236 32.56 -6.67 51.31
C ASP A 236 33.31 -6.52 49.96
N ASP A 237 34.08 -5.44 49.90
CA ASP A 237 35.45 -5.28 49.39
C ASP A 237 35.91 -5.98 48.08
N TYR A 238 36.10 -5.17 47.03
CA TYR A 238 37.15 -5.40 46.04
C TYR A 238 37.63 -4.09 45.36
N VAL A 239 38.95 -3.87 45.33
CA VAL A 239 39.69 -2.75 44.69
C VAL A 239 40.75 -3.35 43.73
N PRO A 240 41.35 -2.62 42.78
CA PRO A 240 41.04 -2.66 41.36
C PRO A 240 42.15 -3.33 40.50
N GLY A 241 41.75 -3.92 39.37
CA GLY A 241 42.67 -4.43 38.35
C GLY A 241 42.67 -3.53 37.10
N THR A 242 43.82 -2.91 36.84
CA THR A 242 44.18 -2.13 35.64
C THR A 242 44.24 -2.98 34.37
N ASN A 243 43.70 -2.47 33.23
CA ASN A 243 44.20 -2.68 31.85
C ASN A 243 43.28 -1.94 30.82
N PRO A 244 43.69 -1.70 29.56
CA PRO A 244 44.40 -0.48 29.16
C PRO A 244 43.67 0.34 28.07
N THR A 245 43.97 1.64 28.01
CA THR A 245 43.88 2.55 26.85
C THR A 245 42.89 2.20 25.72
N GLY A 246 41.63 2.63 25.88
CA GLY A 246 40.74 2.95 24.76
C GLY A 246 40.93 4.41 24.38
N GLY A 247 41.47 4.66 23.19
CA GLY A 247 41.62 6.01 22.64
C GLY A 247 40.26 6.69 22.50
N ASN A 248 40.17 7.92 23.00
CA ASN A 248 38.96 8.72 22.98
C ASN A 248 38.68 9.18 21.54
N LEU A 249 37.49 8.87 21.02
CA LEU A 249 37.01 9.33 19.71
C LEU A 249 36.87 10.86 19.60
N ARG A 250 37.18 11.61 20.66
CA ARG A 250 37.22 13.08 20.72
C ARG A 250 38.48 13.68 20.09
N ASP A 251 39.53 12.88 19.86
CA ASP A 251 40.81 13.39 19.32
C ASP A 251 40.82 13.49 17.78
N LEU A 252 39.68 13.26 17.12
CA LEU A 252 39.55 13.30 15.65
C LEU A 252 38.72 14.49 15.12
N ILE A 253 38.36 15.46 15.95
CA ILE A 253 37.60 16.64 15.51
C ILE A 253 38.51 17.88 15.60
N PRO A 254 38.82 18.56 14.48
CA PRO A 254 39.58 19.81 14.50
C PRO A 254 38.82 20.87 15.32
N GLU A 255 39.48 21.40 16.36
CA GLU A 255 39.00 22.54 17.14
C GLU A 255 38.87 23.77 16.21
N GLY A 256 37.64 24.14 15.87
CA GLY A 256 37.39 25.33 15.03
C GLY A 256 35.96 25.56 14.53
N GLN A 257 34.99 24.68 14.81
CA GLN A 257 33.59 24.86 14.35
C GLN A 257 32.54 24.48 15.43
N MET A 258 32.64 25.08 16.62
CA MET A 258 31.65 24.88 17.70
C MET A 258 31.12 26.17 18.34
N ASP A 259 30.81 27.20 17.54
CA ASP A 259 30.21 28.46 18.06
C ASP A 259 28.74 28.71 17.65
N HIS A 260 27.99 27.70 17.20
CA HIS A 260 26.56 27.87 16.88
C HIS A 260 25.57 26.85 17.47
N PHE A 261 25.97 26.06 18.46
CA PHE A 261 25.03 25.17 19.17
C PHE A 261 25.10 25.36 20.68
N ALA A 262 24.46 26.43 21.16
CA ALA A 262 23.98 26.51 22.53
C ALA A 262 22.69 27.34 22.59
N PHE A 263 21.75 26.86 23.41
CA PHE A 263 20.43 27.39 23.74
C PHE A 263 19.25 27.01 22.85
N PHE A 264 18.67 25.83 23.12
CA PHE A 264 17.27 25.79 23.56
C PHE A 264 17.13 24.82 24.73
N ALA A 265 16.90 25.40 25.91
CA ALA A 265 16.57 24.70 27.12
C ALA A 265 15.18 24.04 26.99
N SER A 266 15.09 22.83 27.52
CA SER A 266 13.91 22.13 28.03
C SER A 266 12.60 22.95 28.11
N ASN A 267 11.60 22.57 27.30
CA ASN A 267 10.21 22.71 27.73
C ASN A 267 9.85 21.47 28.56
N PRO A 268 9.51 21.58 29.86
CA PRO A 268 8.94 20.45 30.57
C PRO A 268 7.59 20.07 29.93
N PRO A 269 7.21 18.78 29.92
CA PRO A 269 5.94 18.33 29.37
C PRO A 269 4.77 18.97 30.14
N PRO A 270 3.70 19.43 29.47
CA PRO A 270 2.52 19.92 30.17
C PRO A 270 1.87 18.80 30.97
N SER A 271 1.61 19.08 32.24
CA SER A 271 0.94 18.20 33.18
C SER A 271 -0.47 17.83 32.69
N HIS A 272 -0.73 16.53 32.57
CA HIS A 272 -2.01 15.83 32.48
C HIS A 272 -3.29 16.69 32.44
N GLN A 273 -3.80 16.97 31.23
CA GLN A 273 -5.23 16.97 30.90
C GLN A 273 -5.41 17.15 29.37
N PRO A 274 -6.15 16.27 28.66
CA PRO A 274 -6.50 16.53 27.28
C PRO A 274 -7.56 17.64 27.22
N LEU A 275 -7.21 18.77 26.59
CA LEU A 275 -8.14 19.85 26.30
C LEU A 275 -8.99 19.47 25.07
N GLU A 276 -10.13 18.80 25.28
CA GLU A 276 -11.16 18.67 24.25
C GLU A 276 -11.84 20.02 24.03
N VAL A 277 -11.50 20.71 22.94
CA VAL A 277 -12.32 21.82 22.41
C VAL A 277 -13.28 21.23 21.39
N GLY A 278 -14.38 20.65 21.87
CA GLY A 278 -15.46 20.12 21.04
C GLY A 278 -16.66 21.06 21.00
N THR A 279 -17.00 21.58 19.82
CA THR A 279 -18.33 22.15 19.55
C THR A 279 -19.35 21.02 19.64
N ARG A 280 -20.25 21.05 20.64
CA ARG A 280 -21.32 20.07 20.78
C ARG A 280 -22.36 20.25 19.66
N VAL A 281 -22.31 19.40 18.64
CA VAL A 281 -23.42 19.23 17.70
C VAL A 281 -24.27 18.06 18.18
N HIS A 282 -25.54 18.34 18.51
CA HIS A 282 -26.54 17.33 18.84
C HIS A 282 -26.85 16.48 17.59
N HIS A 283 -26.10 15.40 17.38
CA HIS A 283 -26.47 14.39 16.40
C HIS A 283 -27.33 13.31 17.06
N THR A 284 -28.62 13.33 16.74
CA THR A 284 -29.55 12.21 16.93
C THR A 284 -29.00 11.02 16.15
N LEU A 285 -28.61 9.98 16.87
CA LEU A 285 -27.92 8.79 16.38
C LEU A 285 -28.87 7.94 15.54
N GLN A 286 -28.95 8.21 14.24
CA GLN A 286 -29.50 7.28 13.25
C GLN A 286 -28.33 6.53 12.59
N HIS A 287 -28.36 5.20 12.70
CA HIS A 287 -27.46 4.18 12.15
C HIS A 287 -26.35 3.61 13.06
N PHE A 288 -26.48 2.30 13.28
CA PHE A 288 -25.51 1.37 13.83
C PHE A 288 -24.35 1.15 12.85
N PHE A 289 -23.47 2.14 12.67
CA PHE A 289 -22.16 1.87 12.10
C PHE A 289 -21.20 1.49 13.24
N LYS A 290 -20.33 0.49 12.99
CA LYS A 290 -19.23 0.08 13.89
C LYS A 290 -18.35 1.30 14.22
N LYS A 291 -18.69 2.01 15.31
CA LYS A 291 -18.15 3.32 15.68
C LYS A 291 -16.69 3.37 16.18
N PRO A 292 -16.00 2.30 16.60
CA PRO A 292 -14.58 2.42 16.94
C PRO A 292 -13.69 2.39 15.71
N GLN A 293 -13.87 1.41 14.82
CA GLN A 293 -12.88 1.11 13.79
C GLN A 293 -12.76 2.21 12.73
N VAL A 294 -13.89 2.76 12.27
CA VAL A 294 -13.89 3.83 11.26
C VAL A 294 -13.29 5.14 11.80
N ILE A 295 -13.45 5.41 13.10
CA ILE A 295 -12.82 6.57 13.75
C ILE A 295 -11.32 6.30 13.95
N ILE A 296 -10.94 5.10 14.37
CA ILE A 296 -9.53 4.71 14.55
C ILE A 296 -8.77 4.76 13.21
N ASP A 297 -9.36 4.22 12.14
CA ASP A 297 -8.78 4.22 10.79
C ASP A 297 -8.84 5.62 10.13
N GLY A 298 -9.85 6.43 10.49
CA GLY A 298 -10.06 7.79 9.95
C GLY A 298 -9.25 8.89 10.62
N VAL A 299 -8.79 8.68 11.87
CA VAL A 299 -7.95 9.64 12.61
C VAL A 299 -6.46 9.32 12.46
N GLY A 300 -6.09 8.23 11.77
CA GLY A 300 -4.69 7.84 11.56
C GLY A 300 -3.96 7.43 12.85
N LEU A 301 -4.71 7.11 13.92
CA LEU A 301 -4.16 6.87 15.26
C LEU A 301 -3.64 5.45 15.50
N ARG A 302 -3.84 4.53 14.55
CA ARG A 302 -3.21 3.21 14.64
C ARG A 302 -1.90 3.26 13.87
N MET A 303 -0.78 3.21 14.59
CA MET A 303 0.51 2.89 13.98
C MET A 303 0.35 1.51 13.32
N ILE A 304 0.49 1.48 12.00
CA ILE A 304 0.23 0.29 11.20
C ILE A 304 1.54 -0.50 11.15
N ALA A 305 1.65 -1.55 11.97
CA ALA A 305 2.75 -2.51 11.87
C ALA A 305 2.71 -3.18 10.49
N LEU A 306 3.86 -3.67 9.98
CA LEU A 306 3.89 -4.29 8.65
C LEU A 306 2.87 -5.42 8.49
N GLN A 307 2.66 -6.20 9.55
CA GLN A 307 1.67 -7.29 9.60
C GLN A 307 0.27 -6.83 9.20
N SER A 308 -0.10 -5.56 9.45
CA SER A 308 -1.40 -5.01 9.08
C SER A 308 -1.56 -4.76 7.57
N PHE A 309 -0.46 -4.71 6.81
CA PHE A 309 -0.48 -4.68 5.35
C PHE A 309 -0.44 -6.09 4.74
N THR A 310 -0.05 -7.09 5.52
CA THR A 310 -0.03 -8.45 5.03
C THR A 310 -1.45 -8.93 4.81
N ARG A 311 -1.71 -9.55 3.65
CA ARG A 311 -3.02 -10.15 3.34
C ARG A 311 -3.36 -11.29 4.32
N TRP A 312 -2.35 -11.90 4.94
CA TRP A 312 -2.47 -13.01 5.87
C TRP A 312 -1.62 -12.75 7.12
N PRO A 313 -2.24 -12.48 8.29
CA PRO A 313 -1.54 -12.21 9.54
C PRO A 313 -0.59 -13.32 9.98
N GLU A 314 -0.89 -14.57 9.60
CA GLU A 314 -0.08 -15.75 9.89
C GLU A 314 1.23 -15.78 9.09
N GLN A 315 1.33 -14.96 8.03
CA GLN A 315 2.50 -14.91 7.18
C GLN A 315 3.51 -13.89 7.71
N VAL A 316 4.29 -14.33 8.68
CA VAL A 316 5.45 -13.59 9.17
C VAL A 316 6.52 -13.62 8.08
N MET A 317 6.92 -12.45 7.59
CA MET A 317 8.12 -12.30 6.76
C MET A 317 9.34 -12.23 7.70
N PRO A 318 10.18 -13.27 7.79
CA PRO A 318 11.23 -13.35 8.80
C PRO A 318 12.15 -12.14 8.78
N LEU A 319 12.55 -11.67 7.60
CA LEU A 319 13.39 -10.49 7.48
C LEU A 319 12.78 -9.27 8.18
N VAL A 320 11.51 -8.97 7.91
CA VAL A 320 10.88 -7.79 8.51
C VAL A 320 10.55 -8.01 9.97
N TYR A 321 10.35 -9.26 10.36
CA TYR A 321 10.13 -9.63 11.75
C TYR A 321 11.40 -9.52 12.61
N PHE A 322 12.58 -9.78 12.05
CA PHE A 322 13.85 -9.76 12.80
C PHE A 322 14.68 -8.50 12.55
N SER A 323 14.28 -7.63 11.62
CA SER A 323 15.02 -6.42 11.29
C SER A 323 14.35 -5.17 11.86
N GLU A 324 15.16 -4.15 12.13
CA GLU A 324 14.65 -2.83 12.46
C GLU A 324 14.22 -2.08 11.19
N TYR A 325 13.03 -1.49 11.23
CA TYR A 325 12.50 -0.69 10.13
C TYR A 325 11.63 0.46 10.64
N ALA A 326 11.51 1.48 9.82
CA ALA A 326 10.58 2.58 10.00
C ALA A 326 9.40 2.43 9.03
N VAL A 327 8.19 2.55 9.56
CA VAL A 327 7.00 2.82 8.75
C VAL A 327 6.81 4.32 8.73
N VAL A 328 6.85 4.89 7.52
CA VAL A 328 6.62 6.30 7.30
C VAL A 328 5.25 6.47 6.66
N HIS A 329 4.43 7.30 7.28
CA HIS A 329 3.12 7.67 6.77
C HIS A 329 3.11 9.18 6.53
N ILE A 330 2.89 9.55 5.26
CA ILE A 330 2.73 10.93 4.82
C ILE A 330 1.27 11.11 4.42
N GLU A 331 0.58 12.04 5.07
CA GLU A 331 -0.83 12.36 4.84
C GLU A 331 -0.99 13.83 4.47
N ALA A 332 -1.80 14.16 3.47
CA ALA A 332 -2.16 15.55 3.17
C ALA A 332 -2.99 16.16 4.30
N ARG A 333 -2.77 17.44 4.62
CA ARG A 333 -3.55 18.14 5.66
C ARG A 333 -5.00 18.39 5.24
N ASP A 334 -5.18 18.67 3.96
CA ASP A 334 -6.47 18.96 3.37
C ASP A 334 -6.99 17.77 2.58
N THR A 335 -8.29 17.78 2.28
CA THR A 335 -8.95 16.72 1.51
C THR A 335 -8.80 16.91 0.00
N GLU A 336 -7.91 17.79 -0.45
CA GLU A 336 -7.67 18.01 -1.87
C GLU A 336 -6.88 16.85 -2.49
N ALA A 337 -6.92 16.76 -3.81
CA ALA A 337 -6.12 15.80 -4.55
C ALA A 337 -4.65 16.25 -4.53
N TYR A 338 -3.85 15.71 -3.61
CA TYR A 338 -2.41 15.94 -3.53
C TYR A 338 -1.62 14.85 -4.23
N ARG A 339 -0.61 15.29 -5.01
CA ARG A 339 0.39 14.44 -5.65
C ARG A 339 1.49 14.08 -4.66
N LEU A 340 1.17 13.20 -3.71
CA LEU A 340 2.10 12.79 -2.66
C LEU A 340 3.29 11.99 -3.20
N ASP A 341 3.13 11.31 -4.33
CA ASP A 341 4.21 10.70 -5.10
C ASP A 341 5.27 11.73 -5.52
N GLN A 342 4.83 12.89 -6.02
CA GLN A 342 5.71 14.00 -6.39
C GLN A 342 6.45 14.58 -5.17
N VAL A 343 5.74 14.72 -4.05
CA VAL A 343 6.34 15.20 -2.78
C VAL A 343 7.46 14.25 -2.33
N VAL A 344 7.18 12.94 -2.29
CA VAL A 344 8.19 11.93 -1.92
C VAL A 344 9.38 11.96 -2.88
N ARG A 345 9.15 12.08 -4.18
CA ARG A 345 10.22 12.19 -5.19
C ARG A 345 11.10 13.42 -4.96
N ASN A 346 10.51 14.57 -4.69
CA ASN A 346 11.25 15.80 -4.42
C ASN A 346 12.10 15.69 -3.15
N LEU A 347 11.54 15.11 -2.07
CA LEU A 347 12.27 14.85 -0.83
C LEU A 347 13.43 13.88 -1.04
N ALA A 348 13.23 12.84 -1.86
CA ALA A 348 14.30 11.94 -2.24
C ALA A 348 15.41 12.69 -3.00
N TRP A 349 15.07 13.57 -3.94
CA TRP A 349 16.06 14.39 -4.65
C TRP A 349 16.84 15.32 -3.73
N GLU A 350 16.17 16.00 -2.79
CA GLU A 350 16.82 16.83 -1.78
C GLU A 350 17.77 16.02 -0.88
N ALA A 351 17.47 14.75 -0.66
CA ALA A 351 18.31 13.83 0.12
C ALA A 351 19.55 13.30 -0.64
N GLY A 352 19.74 13.66 -1.93
CA GLY A 352 20.88 13.22 -2.75
C GLY A 352 20.58 12.07 -3.72
N ALA A 353 19.30 11.79 -4.02
CA ALA A 353 18.93 10.72 -4.96
C ALA A 353 19.55 10.90 -6.37
N ILE A 354 19.83 12.14 -6.77
CA ILE A 354 20.43 12.44 -8.08
C ILE A 354 21.82 11.79 -8.19
N GLU A 355 22.63 11.87 -7.13
CA GLU A 355 23.96 11.26 -7.09
C GLU A 355 23.85 9.73 -7.22
N LEU A 356 22.96 9.11 -6.45
CA LEU A 356 22.73 7.67 -6.50
C LEU A 356 22.19 7.18 -7.85
N ARG A 357 21.29 7.94 -8.48
CA ARG A 357 20.75 7.61 -9.80
C ARG A 357 21.87 7.55 -10.83
N SER A 358 22.77 8.54 -10.81
CA SER A 358 23.93 8.56 -11.71
C SER A 358 24.85 7.35 -11.51
N MET A 359 25.11 6.95 -10.26
CA MET A 359 25.93 5.77 -9.95
C MET A 359 25.24 4.47 -10.38
N THR A 360 23.93 4.36 -10.17
CA THR A 360 23.15 3.16 -10.54
C THR A 360 23.10 3.01 -12.06
N GLN A 361 22.88 4.10 -12.80
CA GLN A 361 22.89 4.08 -14.27
C GLN A 361 24.27 3.69 -14.83
N LEU A 362 25.35 4.14 -14.19
CA LEU A 362 26.71 3.73 -14.56
C LEU A 362 26.93 2.25 -14.29
N SER A 363 26.49 1.74 -13.14
CA SER A 363 26.59 0.32 -12.78
C SER A 363 25.77 -0.58 -13.72
N ASP A 364 24.53 -0.20 -14.03
CA ASP A 364 23.67 -0.92 -14.99
C ASP A 364 24.27 -0.92 -16.40
N ARG A 365 24.81 0.23 -16.83
CA ARG A 365 25.50 0.33 -18.12
C ARG A 365 26.75 -0.54 -18.16
N PHE A 366 27.53 -0.55 -17.08
CA PHE A 366 28.70 -1.42 -16.95
C PHE A 366 28.31 -2.89 -16.96
N ALA A 367 27.27 -3.29 -16.23
CA ALA A 367 26.76 -4.67 -16.23
C ALA A 367 26.29 -5.13 -17.61
N ARG A 368 25.60 -4.26 -18.37
CA ARG A 368 25.21 -4.55 -19.77
C ARG A 368 26.43 -4.68 -20.68
N LEU A 369 27.39 -3.77 -20.59
CA LEU A 369 28.65 -3.87 -21.33
C LEU A 369 29.39 -5.18 -21.00
N MET A 370 29.45 -5.57 -19.73
CA MET A 370 30.03 -6.84 -19.32
C MET A 370 29.27 -8.05 -19.85
N GLN A 371 27.95 -7.95 -20.07
CA GLN A 371 27.15 -8.99 -20.71
C GLN A 371 27.37 -9.08 -22.22
N GLU A 372 27.71 -7.97 -22.89
CA GLU A 372 28.02 -7.90 -24.32
C GLU A 372 29.41 -8.44 -24.66
N ILE A 373 30.36 -8.42 -23.71
CA ILE A 373 31.69 -9.02 -23.91
C ILE A 373 31.52 -10.55 -24.07
N PRO A 374 32.01 -11.16 -25.18
CA PRO A 374 31.98 -12.60 -25.40
C PRO A 374 32.56 -13.34 -24.20
N ARG A 375 31.97 -14.46 -23.79
CA ARG A 375 32.40 -15.20 -22.58
C ARG A 375 33.89 -15.50 -22.59
N ASP A 376 34.44 -15.77 -23.77
CA ASP A 376 35.81 -16.14 -24.07
C ASP A 376 36.79 -14.99 -23.74
N ALA A 377 36.36 -13.74 -23.90
CA ALA A 377 37.16 -12.54 -23.64
C ALA A 377 37.06 -12.04 -22.19
N ARG A 378 36.18 -12.62 -21.36
CA ARG A 378 36.04 -12.21 -19.95
C ARG A 378 37.16 -12.74 -19.06
N CYS A 379 37.83 -13.81 -19.48
CA CYS A 379 38.94 -14.41 -18.73
C CYS A 379 40.23 -13.58 -18.77
N ASP A 380 40.37 -12.65 -19.72
CA ASP A 380 41.58 -11.82 -19.88
C ASP A 380 41.47 -10.45 -19.20
N LEU A 381 40.31 -10.14 -18.59
CA LEU A 381 39.99 -8.84 -17.98
C LEU A 381 40.06 -8.84 -16.44
N PHE A 382 40.27 -10.00 -15.83
CA PHE A 382 40.43 -10.20 -14.39
C PHE A 382 41.66 -11.07 -14.15
#